data_AF-A0A9W6AU95-F1
#
_entry.id   AF-A0A9W6AU95-F1
#
_cell.length_a   1.000
_cell.length_b   1.000
_cell.length_c   1.000
_cell.angle_alpha   90.00
_cell.angle_beta   90.00
_cell.angle_gamma   90.00
#
_symmetry.space_group_name_H-M   'P 1'
#
loop_
_entity.id
_entity.type
_entity.pdbx_description
1 polymer ?
#
loop_
_entity_poly.entity_id
_entity_poly.type
_entity_poly.pdbx_seq_one_letter_code
_entity_poly.pdbx_strand_id
1 'polypeptide(L)'
;MEQFIDIVSQYFPMLDVLRNMERPRRLATNGDMSPPRLSPVEHLLRNNPELYRGLEKAALATGHVEEGLRRQLHHAQQFKESMRLELARKKSDIRSLTQQIQALNFQPNILSDDDIAQHMRRLLQRLRNWTNTYFRDLDQLNKLRQDLERSGAMFVPRGPHEIRAFIASVVSQILFQRIFSSYLLGIPNEESPRFVSIAETLRQNCPGNVEHHWRTATSIAAEKLGDEQSDINMVVSQVEIMLSQYYSVEPPTVARRLRALVQECMQFKRDLDRQLSRYHFFRSALGDNFAPDHMQQAIPFQEVAGRVKCTLWPGLYKESTSGALVVVPETVLATKDAEDQRPTYTEASKTLVPGLQDVSDHLSDSGESVDNEGVSCRDLAFDIELGGDTV
;
A
#
# COMPACT_ATOMS: atom_id res chain seq x y z
N MET A 1 -9.69 46.71 40.48
CA MET A 1 -10.92 47.52 40.24
C MET A 1 -11.33 48.27 41.51
N GLU A 2 -11.23 47.65 42.69
CA GLU A 2 -11.63 48.25 43.98
C GLU A 2 -10.85 49.53 44.35
N GLN A 3 -9.53 49.57 44.14
CA GLN A 3 -8.69 50.75 44.50
C GLN A 3 -9.07 52.08 43.82
N PHE A 4 -9.90 52.07 42.78
CA PHE A 4 -10.42 53.31 42.17
C PHE A 4 -11.75 53.77 42.79
N ILE A 5 -12.48 52.86 43.46
CA ILE A 5 -13.75 53.14 44.15
C ILE A 5 -13.46 53.90 45.45
N ASP A 6 -12.41 53.54 46.19
CA ASP A 6 -11.98 54.27 47.40
C ASP A 6 -11.67 55.74 47.11
N ILE A 7 -10.96 56.04 46.00
CA ILE A 7 -10.58 57.40 45.64
C ILE A 7 -11.81 58.25 45.31
N VAL A 8 -12.79 57.73 44.58
CA VAL A 8 -14.05 58.44 44.30
C VAL A 8 -14.86 58.64 45.59
N SER A 9 -14.85 57.64 46.49
CA SER A 9 -15.59 57.67 47.75
C SER A 9 -15.04 58.71 48.75
N GLN A 10 -13.73 59.00 48.72
CA GLN A 10 -13.13 60.05 49.55
C GLN A 10 -13.47 61.48 49.09
N TYR A 11 -13.84 61.69 47.83
CA TYR A 11 -14.04 63.03 47.26
C TYR A 11 -15.50 63.43 46.99
N PHE A 12 -16.45 62.49 46.96
CA PHE A 12 -17.88 62.81 46.74
C PHE A 12 -18.87 62.09 47.68
N PRO A 13 -19.00 62.51 48.96
CA PRO A 13 -19.96 61.92 49.90
C PRO A 13 -21.46 62.19 49.60
N MET A 14 -21.78 62.97 48.57
CA MET A 14 -23.13 63.55 48.39
C MET A 14 -24.08 62.75 47.48
N LEU A 15 -23.61 61.72 46.77
CA LEU A 15 -24.44 61.02 45.77
C LEU A 15 -25.54 60.13 46.37
N ASP A 16 -25.35 59.58 47.59
CA ASP A 16 -26.42 58.87 48.30
C ASP A 16 -27.44 59.79 48.98
N VAL A 17 -27.04 61.03 49.32
CA VAL A 17 -27.89 61.99 50.05
C VAL A 17 -29.00 62.53 49.15
N LEU A 18 -28.73 62.76 47.86
CA LEU A 18 -29.69 63.31 46.91
C LEU A 18 -30.75 62.30 46.43
N ARG A 19 -30.65 61.01 46.78
CA ARG A 19 -31.61 59.98 46.34
C ARG A 19 -32.84 59.84 47.26
N ASN A 20 -32.79 60.36 48.48
CA ASN A 20 -33.72 60.00 49.56
C ASN A 20 -34.52 61.17 50.16
N MET A 21 -34.89 62.18 49.36
CA MET A 21 -35.60 63.39 49.85
C MET A 21 -37.02 63.57 49.27
N GLU A 22 -37.91 62.59 49.49
CA GLU A 22 -39.35 62.76 49.24
C GLU A 22 -40.25 62.14 50.33
N ARG A 23 -40.34 62.82 51.49
CA ARG A 23 -41.58 63.05 52.28
C ARG A 23 -41.29 63.74 53.64
N PRO A 24 -42.09 64.73 54.07
CA PRO A 24 -41.90 65.41 55.35
C PRO A 24 -42.73 64.79 56.49
N ARG A 25 -42.15 64.68 57.70
CA ARG A 25 -42.89 64.71 58.97
C ARG A 25 -42.06 65.43 60.05
N ARG A 26 -42.74 66.08 60.99
CA ARG A 26 -42.19 67.06 61.94
C ARG A 26 -41.87 66.43 63.29
N LEU A 27 -40.86 66.94 64.01
CA LEU A 27 -41.03 67.64 65.32
C LEU A 27 -39.68 67.97 66.00
N ALA A 28 -39.51 69.24 66.43
CA ALA A 28 -38.56 69.72 67.45
C ALA A 28 -37.04 69.51 67.19
N THR A 29 -36.09 70.27 67.75
CA THR A 29 -36.12 71.46 68.66
C THR A 29 -35.08 72.49 68.19
N ASN A 30 -35.06 73.69 68.77
CA ASN A 30 -34.11 74.76 68.42
C ASN A 30 -32.63 74.36 68.67
N GLY A 31 -31.74 74.73 67.75
CA GLY A 31 -30.28 74.67 67.86
C GLY A 31 -29.66 75.55 66.77
N ASP A 32 -28.60 76.28 67.08
CA ASP A 32 -28.18 77.44 66.28
C ASP A 32 -27.00 77.18 65.31
N MET A 33 -27.03 77.88 64.18
CA MET A 33 -25.96 78.17 63.22
C MET A 33 -24.85 77.14 62.94
N SER A 34 -24.87 76.56 61.73
CA SER A 34 -23.90 76.94 60.67
C SER A 34 -24.22 76.29 59.32
N PRO A 35 -24.15 77.02 58.18
CA PRO A 35 -24.14 76.39 56.87
C PRO A 35 -22.80 75.66 56.63
N PRO A 36 -22.78 74.50 55.95
CA PRO A 36 -21.52 73.86 55.57
C PRO A 36 -20.73 74.80 54.66
N ARG A 37 -19.44 75.01 54.98
CA ARG A 37 -18.53 75.79 54.13
C ARG A 37 -18.28 75.02 52.84
N LEU A 38 -18.99 75.40 51.78
CA LEU A 38 -18.73 74.93 50.43
C LEU A 38 -17.24 75.12 50.08
N SER A 39 -16.65 74.09 49.51
CA SER A 39 -15.28 74.09 48.99
C SER A 39 -15.10 75.25 47.99
N PRO A 40 -13.89 75.84 47.88
CA PRO A 40 -13.60 76.85 46.84
C PRO A 40 -13.99 76.38 45.43
N VAL A 41 -13.88 75.08 45.16
CA VAL A 41 -14.31 74.45 43.90
C VAL A 41 -15.84 74.47 43.74
N GLU A 42 -16.59 74.10 44.79
CA GLU A 42 -18.05 74.11 44.78
C GLU A 42 -18.62 75.53 44.61
N HIS A 43 -17.99 76.54 45.25
CA HIS A 43 -18.37 77.93 45.07
C HIS A 43 -18.13 78.43 43.63
N LEU A 44 -17.04 77.99 42.99
CA LEU A 44 -16.68 78.38 41.63
C LEU A 44 -17.60 77.70 40.61
N LEU A 45 -17.94 76.42 40.79
CA LEU A 45 -18.91 75.68 39.97
C LEU A 45 -20.33 76.24 40.12
N ARG A 46 -20.77 76.57 41.35
CA ARG A 46 -22.09 77.16 41.62
C ARG A 46 -22.27 78.52 40.95
N ASN A 47 -21.20 79.28 40.79
CA ASN A 47 -21.19 80.58 40.11
C ASN A 47 -21.07 80.47 38.58
N ASN A 48 -20.70 79.32 38.03
CA ASN A 48 -20.44 79.11 36.59
C ASN A 48 -21.18 77.87 36.07
N PRO A 49 -22.51 77.92 35.89
CA PRO A 49 -23.32 76.75 35.57
C PRO A 49 -22.94 76.08 34.24
N GLU A 50 -22.49 76.84 33.24
CA GLU A 50 -22.01 76.26 31.97
C GLU A 50 -20.63 75.57 32.10
N LEU A 51 -19.80 75.97 33.08
CA LEU A 51 -18.55 75.26 33.39
C LEU A 51 -18.87 73.91 34.04
N TYR A 52 -19.80 73.88 35.01
CA TYR A 52 -20.28 72.66 35.64
C TYR A 52 -20.90 71.71 34.59
N ARG A 53 -21.84 72.21 33.77
CA ARG A 53 -22.46 71.44 32.68
C ARG A 53 -21.44 70.95 31.64
N GLY A 54 -20.41 71.75 31.35
CA GLY A 54 -19.31 71.36 30.46
C GLY A 54 -18.49 70.19 31.01
N LEU A 55 -18.12 70.26 32.29
CA LEU A 55 -17.39 69.20 32.99
C LEU A 55 -18.23 67.92 33.17
N GLU A 56 -19.51 68.06 33.53
CA GLU A 56 -20.49 66.97 33.60
C GLU A 56 -20.60 66.26 32.24
N LYS A 57 -20.80 67.02 31.15
CA LYS A 57 -20.86 66.49 29.79
C LYS A 57 -19.56 65.81 29.35
N ALA A 58 -18.41 66.33 29.75
CA ALA A 58 -17.11 65.71 29.47
C ALA A 58 -16.91 64.40 30.24
N ALA A 59 -17.24 64.36 31.53
CA ALA A 59 -17.17 63.15 32.34
C ALA A 59 -18.11 62.05 31.82
N LEU A 60 -19.36 62.42 31.46
CA LEU A 60 -20.32 61.50 30.83
C LEU A 60 -19.81 60.99 29.46
N ALA A 61 -19.22 61.86 28.63
CA ALA A 61 -18.64 61.45 27.35
C ALA A 61 -17.50 60.44 27.52
N THR A 62 -16.59 60.65 28.47
CA THR A 62 -15.52 59.70 28.80
C THR A 62 -16.10 58.36 29.27
N GLY A 63 -17.04 58.37 30.22
CA GLY A 63 -17.69 57.15 30.71
C GLY A 63 -18.46 56.39 29.62
N HIS A 64 -19.07 57.09 28.65
CA HIS A 64 -19.70 56.45 27.50
C HIS A 64 -18.68 55.78 26.54
N VAL A 65 -17.50 56.37 26.36
CA VAL A 65 -16.42 55.78 25.56
C VAL A 65 -15.82 54.56 26.27
N GLU A 66 -15.55 54.63 27.56
CA GLU A 66 -15.04 53.51 28.36
C GLU A 66 -16.03 52.34 28.40
N GLU A 67 -17.31 52.60 28.65
CA GLU A 67 -18.36 51.57 28.63
C GLU A 67 -18.57 50.99 27.21
N GLY A 68 -18.43 51.80 26.17
CA GLY A 68 -18.43 51.34 24.78
C GLY A 68 -17.28 50.39 24.49
N LEU A 69 -16.05 50.75 24.90
CA LEU A 69 -14.86 49.91 24.75
C LEU A 69 -14.97 48.62 25.57
N ARG A 70 -15.50 48.69 26.80
CA ARG A 70 -15.75 47.53 27.66
C ARG A 70 -16.71 46.54 27.01
N ARG A 71 -17.79 47.03 26.38
CA ARG A 71 -18.74 46.21 25.61
C ARG A 71 -18.11 45.58 24.37
N GLN A 72 -17.33 46.35 23.60
CA GLN A 72 -16.60 45.81 22.44
C GLN A 72 -15.62 44.70 22.84
N LEU A 73 -14.85 44.92 23.92
CA LEU A 73 -13.89 43.93 24.42
C LEU A 73 -14.60 42.67 24.95
N HIS A 74 -15.72 42.82 25.65
CA HIS A 74 -16.56 41.70 26.09
C HIS A 74 -17.13 40.90 24.90
N HIS A 75 -17.68 41.56 23.88
CA HIS A 75 -18.15 40.89 22.66
C HIS A 75 -17.01 40.20 21.89
N ALA A 76 -15.83 40.80 21.82
CA ALA A 76 -14.65 40.17 21.22
C ALA A 76 -14.18 38.94 21.99
N GLN A 77 -14.27 38.95 23.33
CA GLN A 77 -14.02 37.78 24.17
C GLN A 77 -15.05 36.68 23.91
N GLN A 78 -16.36 36.99 23.98
CA GLN A 78 -17.44 36.04 23.69
C GLN A 78 -17.32 35.40 22.30
N PHE A 79 -17.00 36.20 21.28
CA PHE A 79 -16.79 35.72 19.91
C PHE A 79 -15.55 34.81 19.80
N LYS A 80 -14.45 35.17 20.46
CA LYS A 80 -13.22 34.34 20.53
C LYS A 80 -13.44 33.02 21.26
N GLU A 81 -14.26 33.00 22.31
CA GLU A 81 -14.65 31.78 23.03
C GLU A 81 -15.59 30.91 22.19
N SER A 82 -16.57 31.51 21.51
CA SER A 82 -17.46 30.82 20.57
C SER A 82 -16.67 30.13 19.45
N MET A 83 -15.77 30.86 18.77
CA MET A 83 -14.86 30.29 17.77
C MET A 83 -13.95 29.19 18.35
N ARG A 84 -13.46 29.35 19.58
CA ARG A 84 -12.62 28.33 20.25
C ARG A 84 -13.41 27.04 20.51
N LEU A 85 -14.68 27.14 20.92
CA LEU A 85 -15.57 25.99 21.14
C LEU A 85 -15.91 25.31 19.81
N GLU A 86 -16.24 26.08 18.76
CA GLU A 86 -16.52 25.55 17.43
C GLU A 86 -15.29 24.84 16.82
N LEU A 87 -14.10 25.43 16.95
CA LEU A 87 -12.84 24.85 16.48
C LEU A 87 -12.45 23.60 17.30
N ALA A 88 -12.74 23.57 18.60
CA ALA A 88 -12.56 22.38 19.43
C ALA A 88 -13.52 21.24 19.00
N ARG A 89 -14.79 21.56 18.71
CA ARG A 89 -15.79 20.63 18.18
C ARG A 89 -15.35 20.07 16.82
N LYS A 90 -15.06 20.94 15.84
CA LYS A 90 -14.55 20.54 14.51
C LYS A 90 -13.30 19.65 14.59
N LYS A 91 -12.36 19.95 15.49
CA LYS A 91 -11.19 19.07 15.75
C LYS A 91 -11.56 17.72 16.35
N SER A 92 -12.66 17.61 17.10
CA SER A 92 -13.17 16.33 17.60
C SER A 92 -13.89 15.53 16.52
N ASP A 93 -14.71 16.19 15.71
CA ASP A 93 -15.42 15.60 14.59
C ASP A 93 -14.42 15.02 13.57
N ILE A 94 -13.36 15.78 13.23
CA ILE A 94 -12.25 15.32 12.37
C ILE A 94 -11.55 14.08 12.95
N ARG A 95 -11.26 14.03 14.26
CA ARG A 95 -10.65 12.84 14.89
C ARG A 95 -11.58 11.63 14.81
N SER A 96 -12.87 11.81 15.10
CA SER A 96 -13.87 10.74 15.05
C SER A 96 -14.00 10.17 13.63
N LEU A 97 -14.12 11.04 12.62
CA LEU A 97 -14.16 10.64 11.21
C LEU A 97 -12.87 9.97 10.76
N THR A 98 -11.70 10.44 11.21
CA THR A 98 -10.40 9.80 10.91
C THR A 98 -10.34 8.39 11.49
N GLN A 99 -10.79 8.19 12.74
CA GLN A 99 -10.87 6.88 13.39
C GLN A 99 -11.87 5.95 12.68
N GLN A 100 -13.01 6.46 12.22
CA GLN A 100 -13.97 5.69 11.43
C GLN A 100 -13.38 5.26 10.08
N ILE A 101 -12.67 6.15 9.37
CA ILE A 101 -11.99 5.82 8.11
C ILE A 101 -10.89 4.76 8.35
N GLN A 102 -10.12 4.88 9.42
CA GLN A 102 -9.11 3.88 9.81
C GLN A 102 -9.73 2.52 10.15
N ALA A 103 -10.87 2.49 10.85
CA ALA A 103 -11.60 1.27 11.16
C ALA A 103 -12.26 0.62 9.93
N LEU A 104 -12.58 1.41 8.90
CA LEU A 104 -13.13 0.91 7.63
C LEU A 104 -12.03 0.39 6.69
N ASN A 105 -10.83 0.97 6.71
CA ASN A 105 -9.70 0.57 5.86
C ASN A 105 -8.94 -0.63 6.46
N PHE A 106 -9.60 -1.78 6.58
CA PHE A 106 -8.96 -3.01 7.07
C PHE A 106 -8.11 -3.67 5.98
N GLN A 107 -6.79 -3.50 6.06
CA GLN A 107 -5.79 -4.17 5.23
C GLN A 107 -4.77 -4.86 6.14
N PRO A 108 -4.79 -6.21 6.25
CA PRO A 108 -4.06 -6.92 7.30
C PRO A 108 -2.54 -6.97 7.12
N ASN A 109 -2.05 -6.75 5.90
CA ASN A 109 -0.64 -6.57 5.54
C ASN A 109 -0.60 -5.83 4.20
N ILE A 110 0.09 -4.69 4.10
CA ILE A 110 0.19 -3.93 2.84
C ILE A 110 1.56 -4.21 2.23
N LEU A 111 1.57 -4.75 1.01
CA LEU A 111 2.80 -5.10 0.28
C LEU A 111 2.99 -4.19 -0.94
N SER A 112 4.22 -3.73 -1.17
CA SER A 112 4.60 -3.08 -2.42
C SER A 112 4.86 -4.11 -3.53
N ASP A 113 4.89 -3.66 -4.79
CA ASP A 113 5.26 -4.50 -5.93
C ASP A 113 6.69 -5.05 -5.79
N ASP A 114 7.60 -4.30 -5.15
CA ASP A 114 8.96 -4.75 -4.82
C ASP A 114 8.99 -5.83 -3.73
N ASP A 115 8.19 -5.70 -2.67
CA ASP A 115 8.06 -6.72 -1.62
C ASP A 115 7.56 -8.04 -2.22
N ILE A 116 6.55 -7.94 -3.09
CA ILE A 116 5.93 -9.03 -3.84
C ILE A 116 6.98 -9.69 -4.75
N ALA A 117 7.74 -8.92 -5.53
CA ALA A 117 8.80 -9.42 -6.38
C ALA A 117 9.97 -10.02 -5.58
N GLN A 118 10.30 -9.50 -4.39
CA GLN A 118 11.29 -10.08 -3.48
C GLN A 118 10.77 -11.37 -2.83
N HIS A 119 9.48 -11.48 -2.50
CA HIS A 119 8.89 -12.70 -1.97
C HIS A 119 8.86 -13.81 -3.02
N MET A 120 8.41 -13.52 -4.25
CA MET A 120 8.48 -14.46 -5.38
C MET A 120 9.90 -14.97 -5.65
N ARG A 121 10.91 -14.07 -5.66
CA ARG A 121 12.33 -14.47 -5.80
C ARG A 121 12.79 -15.36 -4.65
N ARG A 122 12.38 -15.10 -3.40
CA ARG A 122 12.70 -15.95 -2.23
C ARG A 122 12.09 -17.34 -2.33
N LEU A 123 10.83 -17.47 -2.77
CA LEU A 123 10.16 -18.78 -2.95
C LEU A 123 10.84 -19.60 -4.07
N LEU A 124 11.16 -18.98 -5.21
CA LEU A 124 11.90 -19.62 -6.30
C LEU A 124 13.29 -20.12 -5.84
N GLN A 125 14.05 -19.30 -5.08
CA GLN A 125 15.35 -19.73 -4.57
C GLN A 125 15.22 -20.87 -3.54
N ARG A 126 14.16 -20.88 -2.72
CA ARG A 126 13.86 -22.01 -1.82
C ARG A 126 13.52 -23.29 -2.58
N LEU A 127 12.75 -23.23 -3.66
CA LEU A 127 12.52 -24.38 -4.54
C LEU A 127 13.83 -24.87 -5.17
N ARG A 128 14.64 -23.98 -5.76
CA ARG A 128 15.95 -24.31 -6.35
C ARG A 128 16.87 -24.98 -5.32
N ASN A 129 16.93 -24.46 -4.10
CA ASN A 129 17.73 -25.03 -3.01
C ASN A 129 17.20 -26.39 -2.53
N TRP A 130 15.88 -26.59 -2.48
CA TRP A 130 15.27 -27.89 -2.19
C TRP A 130 15.65 -28.92 -3.28
N THR A 131 15.49 -28.59 -4.56
CA THR A 131 15.86 -29.48 -5.67
C THR A 131 17.36 -29.80 -5.68
N ASN A 132 18.22 -28.79 -5.51
CA ASN A 132 19.68 -28.97 -5.42
C ASN A 132 20.14 -29.72 -4.15
N THR A 133 19.27 -29.86 -3.14
CA THR A 133 19.56 -30.63 -1.93
C THR A 133 19.14 -32.09 -2.04
N TYR A 134 17.98 -32.36 -2.65
CA TYR A 134 17.37 -33.69 -2.64
C TYR A 134 17.52 -34.49 -3.94
N PHE A 135 18.06 -33.89 -5.01
CA PHE A 135 18.36 -34.55 -6.28
C PHE A 135 19.83 -34.33 -6.66
N ARG A 136 20.75 -34.89 -5.86
CA ARG A 136 22.20 -34.77 -6.01
C ARG A 136 22.82 -35.93 -6.78
N ASP A 137 22.33 -37.13 -6.50
CA ASP A 137 22.74 -38.40 -7.10
C ASP A 137 22.57 -38.36 -8.63
N LEU A 138 23.68 -38.62 -9.35
CA LEU A 138 23.71 -38.60 -10.80
C LEU A 138 23.01 -39.82 -11.42
N ASP A 139 23.02 -40.97 -10.76
CA ASP A 139 22.41 -42.19 -11.28
C ASP A 139 20.88 -42.14 -11.18
N GLN A 140 20.34 -41.51 -10.12
CA GLN A 140 18.90 -41.21 -10.05
C GLN A 140 18.46 -40.17 -11.08
N LEU A 141 19.29 -39.17 -11.38
CA LEU A 141 19.02 -38.20 -12.45
C LEU A 141 19.08 -38.87 -13.83
N ASN A 142 20.06 -39.74 -14.07
CA ASN A 142 20.18 -40.54 -15.29
C ASN A 142 18.99 -41.50 -15.46
N LYS A 143 18.51 -42.12 -14.36
CA LYS A 143 17.30 -42.95 -14.35
C LYS A 143 16.07 -42.14 -14.75
N LEU A 144 15.82 -40.98 -14.12
CA LEU A 144 14.72 -40.07 -14.52
C LEU A 144 14.79 -39.70 -16.00
N ARG A 145 15.99 -39.39 -16.51
CA ARG A 145 16.17 -39.10 -17.94
C ARG A 145 15.78 -40.30 -18.82
N GLN A 146 16.23 -41.52 -18.49
CA GLN A 146 15.86 -42.73 -19.22
C GLN A 146 14.34 -43.01 -19.16
N ASP A 147 13.68 -42.72 -18.04
CA ASP A 147 12.24 -42.93 -17.89
C ASP A 147 11.43 -41.89 -18.69
N LEU A 148 11.95 -40.66 -18.85
CA LEU A 148 11.41 -39.65 -19.79
C LEU A 148 11.62 -40.04 -21.26
N GLU A 149 12.79 -40.59 -21.60
CA GLU A 149 13.07 -41.13 -22.95
C GLU A 149 12.15 -42.32 -23.29
N ARG A 150 11.96 -43.26 -22.36
CA ARG A 150 11.05 -44.43 -22.50
C ARG A 150 9.58 -44.05 -22.63
N SER A 151 9.15 -42.99 -21.98
CA SER A 151 7.75 -42.52 -22.00
C SER A 151 7.44 -41.59 -23.18
N GLY A 152 8.43 -41.27 -24.03
CA GLY A 152 8.23 -40.41 -25.21
C GLY A 152 7.95 -38.95 -24.85
N ALA A 153 8.52 -38.45 -23.75
CA ALA A 153 8.29 -37.09 -23.29
C ALA A 153 8.73 -36.04 -24.33
N MET A 154 7.87 -35.04 -24.59
CA MET A 154 8.14 -33.96 -25.57
C MET A 154 9.38 -33.11 -25.25
N PHE A 155 9.87 -33.16 -24.01
CA PHE A 155 11.16 -32.61 -23.61
C PHE A 155 11.91 -33.62 -22.75
N VAL A 156 13.12 -33.97 -23.20
CA VAL A 156 14.09 -34.78 -22.43
C VAL A 156 15.26 -33.88 -22.05
N PRO A 157 15.45 -33.56 -20.75
CA PRO A 157 16.60 -32.79 -20.28
C PRO A 157 17.90 -33.59 -20.46
N ARG A 158 18.93 -32.97 -21.04
CA ARG A 158 20.16 -33.62 -21.49
C ARG A 158 21.23 -33.75 -20.40
N GLY A 159 21.35 -32.73 -19.53
CA GLY A 159 22.38 -32.64 -18.49
C GLY A 159 21.84 -32.39 -17.08
N PRO A 160 22.62 -32.63 -16.00
CA PRO A 160 22.13 -32.60 -14.61
C PRO A 160 21.47 -31.29 -14.17
N HIS A 161 21.86 -30.14 -14.74
CA HIS A 161 21.23 -28.85 -14.47
C HIS A 161 19.85 -28.72 -15.12
N GLU A 162 19.67 -29.22 -16.35
CA GLU A 162 18.37 -29.28 -17.03
C GLU A 162 17.43 -30.28 -16.34
N ILE A 163 17.94 -31.42 -15.87
CA ILE A 163 17.12 -32.41 -15.15
C ILE A 163 16.61 -31.80 -13.83
N ARG A 164 17.45 -31.05 -13.10
CA ARG A 164 17.03 -30.29 -11.91
C ARG A 164 16.06 -29.16 -12.26
N ALA A 165 16.25 -28.45 -13.37
CA ALA A 165 15.29 -27.45 -13.86
C ALA A 165 13.93 -28.09 -14.18
N PHE A 166 13.91 -29.27 -14.81
CA PHE A 166 12.71 -30.05 -15.06
C PHE A 166 12.02 -30.49 -13.76
N ILE A 167 12.76 -31.04 -12.78
CA ILE A 167 12.22 -31.40 -11.46
C ILE A 167 11.60 -30.18 -10.76
N ALA A 168 12.28 -29.04 -10.75
CA ALA A 168 11.74 -27.79 -10.23
C ALA A 168 10.47 -27.36 -10.99
N SER A 169 10.43 -27.54 -12.32
CA SER A 169 9.25 -27.21 -13.12
C SER A 169 8.02 -28.07 -12.81
N VAL A 170 8.21 -29.35 -12.48
CA VAL A 170 7.13 -30.27 -12.06
C VAL A 170 6.56 -29.85 -10.70
N VAL A 171 7.43 -29.58 -9.71
CA VAL A 171 6.97 -29.08 -8.40
C VAL A 171 6.31 -27.71 -8.53
N SER A 172 6.87 -26.82 -9.35
CA SER A 172 6.28 -25.52 -9.68
C SER A 172 4.91 -25.64 -10.34
N GLN A 173 4.68 -26.64 -11.20
CA GLN A 173 3.37 -26.91 -11.80
C GLN A 173 2.35 -27.33 -10.75
N ILE A 174 2.71 -28.21 -9.82
CA ILE A 174 1.82 -28.67 -8.75
C ILE A 174 1.48 -27.51 -7.80
N LEU A 175 2.48 -26.70 -7.40
CA LEU A 175 2.27 -25.48 -6.62
C LEU A 175 1.36 -24.50 -7.37
N PHE A 176 1.54 -24.32 -8.69
CA PHE A 176 0.68 -23.47 -9.50
C PHE A 176 -0.77 -23.96 -9.50
N GLN A 177 -1.01 -25.21 -9.89
CA GLN A 177 -2.35 -25.81 -10.04
C GLN A 177 -3.12 -25.96 -8.72
N ARG A 178 -2.44 -26.02 -7.57
CA ARG A 178 -3.08 -26.22 -6.25
C ARG A 178 -3.14 -24.96 -5.39
N ILE A 179 -2.27 -23.98 -5.63
CA ILE A 179 -2.13 -22.80 -4.77
C ILE A 179 -2.33 -21.51 -5.56
N PHE A 180 -1.55 -21.30 -6.62
CA PHE A 180 -1.46 -20.00 -7.28
C PHE A 180 -2.59 -19.73 -8.29
N SER A 181 -3.15 -20.77 -8.93
CA SER A 181 -4.31 -20.65 -9.82
C SER A 181 -5.67 -20.65 -9.11
N SER A 182 -5.70 -20.99 -7.81
CA SER A 182 -6.93 -21.02 -7.00
C SER A 182 -7.43 -19.59 -6.77
N TYR A 183 -8.73 -19.32 -6.96
CA TYR A 183 -9.28 -17.96 -6.84
C TYR A 183 -9.01 -17.38 -5.45
N LEU A 184 -9.43 -18.09 -4.40
CA LEU A 184 -9.05 -17.88 -3.01
C LEU A 184 -8.68 -19.23 -2.39
N LEU A 185 -7.64 -19.28 -1.56
CA LEU A 185 -7.25 -20.50 -0.86
C LEU A 185 -8.29 -20.90 0.18
N GLY A 186 -8.52 -22.22 0.33
CA GLY A 186 -9.57 -22.78 1.18
C GLY A 186 -10.96 -22.81 0.53
N ILE A 187 -11.12 -22.33 -0.70
CA ILE A 187 -12.36 -22.49 -1.49
C ILE A 187 -12.17 -23.63 -2.50
N PRO A 188 -13.08 -24.61 -2.59
CA PRO A 188 -13.03 -25.65 -3.62
C PRO A 188 -13.06 -25.08 -5.05
N ASN A 189 -12.42 -25.78 -5.98
CA ASN A 189 -12.34 -25.35 -7.39
C ASN A 189 -13.72 -25.42 -8.08
N GLU A 190 -14.61 -26.27 -7.60
CA GLU A 190 -16.00 -26.45 -8.05
C GLU A 190 -16.88 -25.24 -7.70
N GLU A 191 -16.62 -24.61 -6.56
CA GLU A 191 -17.34 -23.43 -6.07
C GLU A 191 -16.70 -22.11 -6.51
N SER A 192 -15.40 -22.12 -6.82
CA SER A 192 -14.62 -20.94 -7.23
C SER A 192 -15.28 -20.08 -8.33
N PRO A 193 -15.92 -20.63 -9.39
CA PRO A 193 -16.63 -19.82 -10.39
C PRO A 193 -17.75 -18.94 -9.79
N ARG A 194 -18.46 -19.40 -8.76
CA ARG A 194 -19.49 -18.59 -8.08
C ARG A 194 -18.87 -17.42 -7.34
N PHE A 195 -17.73 -17.63 -6.67
CA PHE A 195 -17.01 -16.56 -5.98
C PHE A 195 -16.44 -15.52 -6.97
N VAL A 196 -16.00 -15.93 -8.16
CA VAL A 196 -15.65 -15.02 -9.26
C VAL A 196 -16.86 -14.18 -9.68
N SER A 197 -18.01 -14.81 -9.98
CA SER A 197 -19.25 -14.07 -10.36
C SER A 197 -19.71 -13.10 -9.27
N ILE A 198 -19.56 -13.44 -7.97
CA ILE A 198 -19.87 -12.52 -6.87
C ILE A 198 -18.92 -11.32 -6.87
N ALA A 199 -17.61 -11.55 -7.02
CA ALA A 199 -16.62 -10.48 -7.10
C ALA A 199 -16.87 -9.54 -8.29
N GLU A 200 -17.25 -10.08 -9.45
CA GLU A 200 -17.64 -9.31 -10.63
C GLU A 200 -18.93 -8.51 -10.41
N THR A 201 -19.93 -9.12 -9.78
CA THR A 201 -21.19 -8.44 -9.44
C THR A 201 -20.94 -7.27 -8.49
N LEU A 202 -20.12 -7.47 -7.44
CA LEU A 202 -19.72 -6.39 -6.52
C LEU A 202 -18.91 -5.30 -7.23
N ARG A 203 -17.97 -5.66 -8.11
CA ARG A 203 -17.17 -4.72 -8.91
C ARG A 203 -18.01 -3.85 -9.84
N GLN A 204 -19.11 -4.38 -10.38
CA GLN A 204 -20.02 -3.66 -11.28
C GLN A 204 -21.06 -2.81 -10.55
N ASN A 205 -21.50 -3.23 -9.35
CA ASN A 205 -22.66 -2.64 -8.66
C ASN A 205 -22.32 -1.91 -7.36
N CYS A 206 -21.06 -1.92 -6.90
CA CYS A 206 -20.63 -1.29 -5.65
C CYS A 206 -19.31 -0.50 -5.81
N PRO A 207 -19.04 0.48 -4.93
CA PRO A 207 -17.73 1.13 -4.85
C PRO A 207 -16.57 0.12 -4.70
N GLY A 208 -15.43 0.39 -5.35
CA GLY A 208 -14.35 -0.61 -5.49
C GLY A 208 -13.73 -1.14 -4.19
N ASN A 209 -13.84 -0.42 -3.08
CA ASN A 209 -13.42 -0.91 -1.77
C ASN A 209 -14.33 -2.03 -1.23
N VAL A 210 -15.59 -2.13 -1.67
CA VAL A 210 -16.53 -3.16 -1.20
C VAL A 210 -16.12 -4.55 -1.69
N GLU A 211 -15.71 -4.69 -2.96
CA GLU A 211 -15.17 -5.97 -3.48
C GLU A 211 -13.87 -6.36 -2.78
N HIS A 212 -12.96 -5.40 -2.54
CA HIS A 212 -11.72 -5.65 -1.82
C HIS A 212 -11.96 -6.09 -0.37
N HIS A 213 -12.87 -5.43 0.36
CA HIS A 213 -13.20 -5.82 1.74
C HIS A 213 -13.90 -7.18 1.78
N TRP A 214 -14.81 -7.46 0.84
CA TRP A 214 -15.44 -8.78 0.70
C TRP A 214 -14.38 -9.86 0.41
N ARG A 215 -13.52 -9.67 -0.60
CA ARG A 215 -12.44 -10.60 -0.96
C ARG A 215 -11.49 -10.87 0.21
N THR A 216 -11.13 -9.82 0.95
CA THR A 216 -10.28 -9.90 2.16
C THR A 216 -10.97 -10.68 3.29
N ALA A 217 -12.23 -10.38 3.59
CA ALA A 217 -13.01 -11.09 4.61
C ALA A 217 -13.25 -12.56 4.25
N THR A 218 -13.60 -12.86 2.99
CA THR A 218 -13.75 -14.22 2.48
C THR A 218 -12.43 -15.00 2.49
N SER A 219 -11.31 -14.36 2.14
CA SER A 219 -9.96 -14.96 2.25
C SER A 219 -9.61 -15.32 3.69
N ILE A 220 -10.01 -14.50 4.67
CA ILE A 220 -9.80 -14.78 6.11
C ILE A 220 -10.74 -15.89 6.59
N ALA A 221 -12.01 -15.88 6.18
CA ALA A 221 -12.96 -16.93 6.53
C ALA A 221 -12.53 -18.30 5.96
N ALA A 222 -12.09 -18.36 4.70
CA ALA A 222 -11.61 -19.58 4.07
C ALA A 222 -10.33 -20.12 4.73
N GLU A 223 -9.39 -19.24 5.14
CA GLU A 223 -8.23 -19.63 5.96
C GLU A 223 -8.60 -20.21 7.33
N LYS A 224 -9.68 -19.72 7.97
CA LYS A 224 -10.10 -20.18 9.31
C LYS A 224 -11.04 -21.39 9.30
N LEU A 225 -11.62 -21.73 8.15
CA LEU A 225 -12.56 -22.85 7.99
C LEU A 225 -12.01 -24.01 7.16
N GLY A 226 -10.97 -23.78 6.34
CA GLY A 226 -10.32 -24.82 5.52
C GLY A 226 -9.31 -25.68 6.29
N ASP A 227 -9.12 -26.91 5.83
CA ASP A 227 -8.07 -27.81 6.34
C ASP A 227 -6.75 -27.59 5.58
N GLU A 228 -5.99 -26.58 6.02
CA GLU A 228 -4.64 -26.30 5.50
C GLU A 228 -3.73 -27.53 5.58
N GLN A 229 -3.88 -28.39 6.59
CA GLN A 229 -3.00 -29.55 6.74
C GLN A 229 -3.31 -30.64 5.71
N SER A 230 -4.58 -30.80 5.32
CA SER A 230 -4.99 -31.62 4.17
C SER A 230 -4.45 -31.04 2.86
N ASP A 231 -4.61 -29.73 2.60
CA ASP A 231 -4.09 -29.07 1.40
C ASP A 231 -2.57 -29.27 1.24
N ILE A 232 -1.81 -29.04 2.32
CA ILE A 232 -0.36 -29.27 2.36
C ILE A 232 -0.03 -30.73 2.05
N ASN A 233 -0.73 -31.68 2.68
CA ASN A 233 -0.46 -33.10 2.48
C ASN A 233 -0.85 -33.59 1.08
N MET A 234 -1.89 -33.02 0.46
CA MET A 234 -2.25 -33.28 -0.94
C MET A 234 -1.14 -32.83 -1.89
N VAL A 235 -0.61 -31.61 -1.72
CA VAL A 235 0.51 -31.10 -2.54
C VAL A 235 1.77 -31.94 -2.36
N VAL A 236 2.14 -32.29 -1.12
CA VAL A 236 3.32 -33.12 -0.84
C VAL A 236 3.16 -34.54 -1.40
N SER A 237 2.01 -35.18 -1.20
CA SER A 237 1.75 -36.52 -1.72
C SER A 237 1.83 -36.57 -3.25
N GLN A 238 1.31 -35.54 -3.95
CA GLN A 238 1.40 -35.46 -5.41
C GLN A 238 2.86 -35.36 -5.90
N VAL A 239 3.71 -34.61 -5.19
CA VAL A 239 5.16 -34.51 -5.49
C VAL A 239 5.86 -35.83 -5.19
N GLU A 240 5.55 -36.49 -4.07
CA GLU A 240 6.14 -37.78 -3.70
C GLU A 240 5.78 -38.89 -4.69
N ILE A 241 4.51 -38.97 -5.15
CA ILE A 241 4.06 -39.91 -6.18
C ILE A 241 4.87 -39.75 -7.47
N MET A 242 5.19 -38.52 -7.87
CA MET A 242 5.91 -38.26 -9.13
C MET A 242 7.43 -38.38 -9.02
N LEU A 243 8.03 -38.08 -7.86
CA LEU A 243 9.48 -37.82 -7.75
C LEU A 243 10.23 -38.62 -6.66
N SER A 244 9.54 -39.30 -5.74
CA SER A 244 10.20 -39.99 -4.61
C SER A 244 11.21 -41.05 -5.04
N GLN A 245 10.95 -41.75 -6.15
CA GLN A 245 11.83 -42.77 -6.71
C GLN A 245 13.13 -42.25 -7.36
N TYR A 246 13.39 -40.94 -7.26
CA TYR A 246 14.62 -40.27 -7.71
C TYR A 246 15.27 -39.40 -6.61
N TYR A 247 14.76 -39.44 -5.38
CA TYR A 247 15.37 -38.72 -4.25
C TYR A 247 16.75 -39.31 -3.90
N SER A 248 17.71 -38.45 -3.55
CA SER A 248 19.05 -38.84 -3.06
C SER A 248 19.11 -38.98 -1.53
N VAL A 249 17.98 -38.86 -0.83
CA VAL A 249 17.85 -38.84 0.63
C VAL A 249 16.49 -39.45 1.01
N GLU A 250 16.36 -40.00 2.21
CA GLU A 250 15.11 -40.60 2.71
C GLU A 250 13.88 -39.66 2.56
N PRO A 251 12.75 -40.15 1.99
CA PRO A 251 11.57 -39.33 1.71
C PRO A 251 11.05 -38.47 2.86
N PRO A 252 10.98 -38.92 4.14
CA PRO A 252 10.44 -38.11 5.24
C PRO A 252 11.17 -36.77 5.45
N THR A 253 12.48 -36.73 5.18
CA THR A 253 13.27 -35.49 5.26
C THR A 253 12.94 -34.53 4.11
N VAL A 254 12.78 -35.07 2.90
CA VAL A 254 12.38 -34.31 1.70
C VAL A 254 10.98 -33.72 1.87
N ALA A 255 10.05 -34.54 2.36
CA ALA A 255 8.66 -34.20 2.68
C ALA A 255 8.57 -33.03 3.66
N ARG A 256 9.32 -33.08 4.77
CA ARG A 256 9.32 -32.04 5.81
C ARG A 256 9.75 -30.67 5.28
N ARG A 257 10.77 -30.61 4.41
CA ARG A 257 11.17 -29.33 3.80
C ARG A 257 10.20 -28.88 2.71
N LEU A 258 9.55 -29.79 2.00
CA LEU A 258 8.52 -29.44 1.03
C LEU A 258 7.28 -28.85 1.72
N ARG A 259 6.80 -29.41 2.84
CA ARG A 259 5.69 -28.83 3.62
C ARG A 259 5.91 -27.36 3.97
N ALA A 260 7.12 -27.00 4.44
CA ALA A 260 7.46 -25.62 4.76
C ALA A 260 7.46 -24.69 3.53
N LEU A 261 7.90 -25.16 2.35
CA LEU A 261 7.80 -24.40 1.11
C LEU A 261 6.33 -24.21 0.67
N VAL A 262 5.50 -25.25 0.81
CA VAL A 262 4.06 -25.19 0.50
C VAL A 262 3.36 -24.18 1.41
N GLN A 263 3.63 -24.21 2.72
CA GLN A 263 3.08 -23.26 3.70
C GLN A 263 3.41 -21.81 3.35
N GLU A 264 4.66 -21.51 2.98
CA GLU A 264 5.05 -20.15 2.58
C GLU A 264 4.43 -19.73 1.24
N CYS A 265 4.24 -20.65 0.29
CA CYS A 265 3.49 -20.38 -0.94
C CYS A 265 2.00 -20.07 -0.65
N MET A 266 1.39 -20.80 0.29
CA MET A 266 0.01 -20.58 0.71
C MET A 266 -0.15 -19.24 1.44
N GLN A 267 0.73 -18.92 2.39
CA GLN A 267 0.72 -17.62 3.08
C GLN A 267 0.90 -16.47 2.09
N PHE A 268 1.87 -16.56 1.18
CA PHE A 268 2.10 -15.52 0.18
C PHE A 268 0.89 -15.30 -0.74
N LYS A 269 0.23 -16.38 -1.19
CA LYS A 269 -1.03 -16.27 -1.94
C LYS A 269 -2.15 -15.62 -1.12
N ARG A 270 -2.30 -15.96 0.17
CA ARG A 270 -3.26 -15.29 1.07
C ARG A 270 -2.96 -13.81 1.24
N ASP A 271 -1.69 -13.44 1.37
CA ASP A 271 -1.28 -12.03 1.50
C ASP A 271 -1.60 -11.24 0.23
N LEU A 272 -1.33 -11.81 -0.96
CA LEU A 272 -1.75 -11.24 -2.25
C LEU A 272 -3.28 -11.11 -2.38
N ASP A 273 -4.02 -12.15 -1.99
CA ASP A 273 -5.48 -12.18 -2.01
C ASP A 273 -6.12 -11.10 -1.10
N ARG A 274 -5.34 -10.54 -0.17
CA ARG A 274 -5.74 -9.50 0.79
C ARG A 274 -5.21 -8.10 0.44
N GLN A 275 -4.53 -7.92 -0.69
CA GLN A 275 -4.14 -6.60 -1.20
C GLN A 275 -5.32 -5.87 -1.86
N LEU A 276 -5.21 -4.53 -1.94
CA LEU A 276 -6.18 -3.69 -2.64
C LEU A 276 -6.22 -4.01 -4.15
N SER A 277 -5.08 -3.96 -4.82
CA SER A 277 -4.91 -4.41 -6.21
C SER A 277 -5.13 -5.93 -6.32
N ARG A 278 -5.61 -6.39 -7.48
CA ARG A 278 -5.61 -7.83 -7.79
C ARG A 278 -4.29 -8.22 -8.45
N TYR A 279 -3.77 -9.37 -8.05
CA TYR A 279 -2.57 -9.99 -8.61
C TYR A 279 -2.93 -11.38 -9.11
N HIS A 280 -2.48 -11.72 -10.31
CA HIS A 280 -2.84 -12.95 -11.00
C HIS A 280 -1.57 -13.67 -11.44
N PHE A 281 -1.47 -14.95 -11.07
CA PHE A 281 -0.36 -15.78 -11.47
C PHE A 281 -0.61 -16.32 -12.89
N PHE A 282 0.43 -16.32 -13.73
CA PHE A 282 0.38 -16.88 -15.07
C PHE A 282 1.49 -17.90 -15.28
N ARG A 283 1.25 -18.83 -16.21
CA ARG A 283 2.14 -19.93 -16.54
C ARG A 283 1.90 -20.38 -17.98
N SER A 284 2.96 -20.38 -18.76
CA SER A 284 3.01 -20.89 -20.13
C SER A 284 3.01 -22.43 -20.16
N ALA A 285 2.53 -22.98 -21.28
CA ALA A 285 2.61 -24.40 -21.59
C ALA A 285 3.97 -24.78 -22.20
N LEU A 286 4.27 -26.08 -22.21
CA LEU A 286 5.39 -26.62 -23.01
C LEU A 286 5.03 -26.47 -24.49
N GLY A 287 5.88 -25.76 -25.24
CA GLY A 287 5.70 -25.49 -26.67
C GLY A 287 5.30 -24.05 -26.99
N ASP A 288 4.95 -23.24 -25.99
CA ASP A 288 4.66 -21.82 -26.16
C ASP A 288 5.91 -21.05 -26.61
N ASN A 289 5.71 -19.97 -27.38
CA ASN A 289 6.80 -19.11 -27.81
C ASN A 289 7.34 -18.29 -26.63
N PHE A 290 8.66 -18.14 -26.52
CA PHE A 290 9.26 -17.26 -25.52
C PHE A 290 8.88 -15.79 -25.78
N ALA A 291 8.40 -15.08 -24.75
CA ALA A 291 8.03 -13.67 -24.82
C ALA A 291 8.85 -12.84 -23.80
N PRO A 292 9.82 -12.00 -24.25
CA PRO A 292 10.75 -11.30 -23.35
C PRO A 292 10.06 -10.31 -22.40
N ASP A 293 8.92 -9.73 -22.80
CA ASP A 293 8.18 -8.76 -21.99
C ASP A 293 7.51 -9.39 -20.76
N HIS A 294 7.39 -10.73 -20.73
CA HIS A 294 6.62 -11.48 -19.72
C HIS A 294 7.41 -12.66 -19.12
N MET A 295 8.55 -13.05 -19.71
CA MET A 295 9.33 -14.22 -19.34
C MET A 295 10.82 -13.88 -19.15
N GLN A 296 11.45 -14.56 -18.18
CA GLN A 296 12.90 -14.53 -17.96
C GLN A 296 13.49 -15.94 -18.11
N GLN A 297 14.64 -16.04 -18.79
CA GLN A 297 15.33 -17.31 -18.99
C GLN A 297 15.96 -17.80 -17.67
N ALA A 298 15.71 -19.06 -17.33
CA ALA A 298 16.14 -19.69 -16.08
C ALA A 298 17.66 -19.89 -15.96
N ILE A 299 18.34 -20.01 -17.11
CA ILE A 299 19.80 -20.19 -17.26
C ILE A 299 20.36 -18.93 -17.93
N PRO A 300 21.16 -18.10 -17.23
CA PRO A 300 21.80 -16.93 -17.82
C PRO A 300 22.68 -17.28 -19.03
N PHE A 301 22.82 -16.32 -19.96
CA PHE A 301 23.69 -16.40 -21.15
C PHE A 301 23.36 -17.48 -22.20
N GLN A 302 22.25 -18.21 -22.05
CA GLN A 302 21.69 -19.04 -23.12
C GLN A 302 20.93 -18.17 -24.14
N GLU A 303 20.98 -18.51 -25.44
CA GLU A 303 20.26 -17.76 -26.47
C GLU A 303 18.74 -17.71 -26.20
N VAL A 304 18.21 -16.50 -26.09
CA VAL A 304 16.84 -16.21 -25.61
C VAL A 304 15.84 -16.21 -26.78
N ALA A 305 15.72 -17.34 -27.48
CA ALA A 305 14.81 -17.52 -28.61
C ALA A 305 14.27 -18.96 -28.67
N GLY A 306 13.11 -19.13 -29.32
CA GLY A 306 12.44 -20.42 -29.49
C GLY A 306 11.29 -20.66 -28.51
N ARG A 307 11.10 -21.92 -28.09
CA ARG A 307 9.94 -22.36 -27.31
C ARG A 307 10.27 -22.70 -25.86
N VAL A 308 9.32 -22.43 -24.97
CA VAL A 308 9.31 -22.89 -23.59
C VAL A 308 9.33 -24.43 -23.56
N LYS A 309 10.37 -24.99 -22.94
CA LYS A 309 10.51 -26.44 -22.68
C LYS A 309 10.02 -26.82 -21.30
N CYS A 310 10.19 -25.94 -20.31
CA CYS A 310 9.47 -26.01 -19.03
C CYS A 310 9.45 -24.69 -18.26
N THR A 311 8.43 -24.47 -17.42
CA THR A 311 8.35 -23.32 -16.49
C THR A 311 8.81 -23.71 -15.09
N LEU A 312 9.90 -23.09 -14.62
CA LEU A 312 10.45 -23.29 -13.28
C LEU A 312 9.72 -22.46 -12.21
N TRP A 313 9.11 -21.33 -12.58
CA TRP A 313 8.33 -20.50 -11.67
C TRP A 313 7.27 -19.69 -12.42
N PRO A 314 6.01 -19.61 -11.95
CA PRO A 314 4.98 -18.79 -12.58
C PRO A 314 5.35 -17.30 -12.55
N GLY A 315 4.84 -16.56 -13.52
CA GLY A 315 4.86 -15.10 -13.51
C GLY A 315 3.71 -14.54 -12.65
N LEU A 316 3.74 -13.23 -12.41
CA LEU A 316 2.70 -12.49 -11.69
C LEU A 316 2.42 -11.16 -12.39
N TYR A 317 1.16 -10.92 -12.76
CA TYR A 317 0.71 -9.60 -13.22
C TYR A 317 -0.28 -8.97 -12.23
N LYS A 318 -0.41 -7.65 -12.32
CA LYS A 318 -1.28 -6.79 -11.54
C LYS A 318 -2.34 -6.16 -12.46
N GLU A 319 -3.60 -6.17 -12.04
CA GLU A 319 -4.65 -5.47 -12.79
C GLU A 319 -4.50 -3.94 -12.64
N SER A 320 -4.48 -3.23 -13.77
CA SER A 320 -4.52 -1.77 -13.86
C SER A 320 -5.67 -1.34 -14.78
N THR A 321 -6.14 -0.10 -14.63
CA THR A 321 -7.09 0.52 -15.58
C THR A 321 -6.52 0.66 -16.99
N SER A 322 -5.19 0.59 -17.14
CA SER A 322 -4.46 0.63 -18.41
C SER A 322 -4.15 -0.76 -19.01
N GLY A 323 -4.56 -1.86 -18.37
CA GLY A 323 -4.23 -3.23 -18.78
C GLY A 323 -3.55 -4.04 -17.66
N ALA A 324 -2.87 -5.14 -18.02
CA ALA A 324 -2.08 -5.93 -17.08
C ALA A 324 -0.64 -5.42 -17.00
N LEU A 325 -0.13 -5.18 -15.79
CA LEU A 325 1.27 -4.85 -15.53
C LEU A 325 2.00 -6.10 -14.99
N VAL A 326 3.05 -6.57 -15.66
CA VAL A 326 3.89 -7.66 -15.12
C VAL A 326 4.70 -7.13 -13.93
N VAL A 327 4.49 -7.75 -12.76
CA VAL A 327 5.25 -7.47 -11.52
C VAL A 327 6.41 -8.45 -11.36
N VAL A 328 6.23 -9.69 -11.82
CA VAL A 328 7.28 -10.70 -11.84
C VAL A 328 7.19 -11.49 -13.16
N PRO A 329 8.24 -11.51 -14.00
CA PRO A 329 8.24 -12.32 -15.21
C PRO A 329 8.28 -13.82 -14.89
N GLU A 330 7.61 -14.61 -15.72
CA GLU A 330 7.62 -16.07 -15.63
C GLU A 330 9.04 -16.62 -15.81
N THR A 331 9.48 -17.55 -14.97
CA THR A 331 10.83 -18.12 -15.07
C THR A 331 10.79 -19.41 -15.86
N VAL A 332 11.27 -19.37 -17.11
CA VAL A 332 11.17 -20.47 -18.07
C VAL A 332 12.54 -20.99 -18.51
N LEU A 333 12.61 -22.25 -18.92
CA LEU A 333 13.68 -22.79 -19.74
C LEU A 333 13.16 -22.84 -21.18
N ALA A 334 13.51 -21.85 -21.99
CA ALA A 334 13.26 -21.87 -23.43
C ALA A 334 14.52 -22.29 -24.20
N THR A 335 14.34 -22.88 -25.38
CA THR A 335 15.44 -23.15 -26.33
C THR A 335 14.95 -22.98 -27.76
N LYS A 336 15.85 -22.60 -28.68
CA LYS A 336 15.62 -22.68 -30.12
C LYS A 336 15.21 -24.11 -30.50
N ASP A 337 14.28 -24.23 -31.44
CA ASP A 337 13.93 -25.52 -32.02
C ASP A 337 15.00 -25.94 -33.03
N ALA A 338 15.24 -27.25 -33.16
CA ALA A 338 16.28 -27.76 -34.05
C ALA A 338 15.94 -27.57 -35.54
N GLU A 339 14.67 -27.32 -35.89
CA GLU A 339 14.20 -27.21 -37.27
C GLU A 339 14.51 -25.85 -37.92
N ASP A 340 14.83 -24.81 -37.14
CA ASP A 340 15.29 -23.51 -37.68
C ASP A 340 16.73 -23.59 -38.24
N GLN A 341 17.44 -24.71 -38.09
CA GLN A 341 18.74 -24.94 -38.74
C GLN A 341 18.60 -25.35 -40.21
N ARG A 342 17.82 -24.60 -40.99
CA ARG A 342 17.97 -24.60 -42.46
C ARG A 342 19.16 -23.70 -42.85
N PRO A 343 20.15 -24.20 -43.59
CA PRO A 343 21.35 -23.41 -43.91
C PRO A 343 21.00 -22.23 -44.83
N THR A 344 21.29 -21.01 -44.37
CA THR A 344 20.99 -19.77 -45.09
C THR A 344 22.01 -19.49 -46.20
N TYR A 345 21.88 -20.21 -47.32
CA TYR A 345 22.46 -19.87 -48.62
C TYR A 345 21.38 -20.20 -49.67
N THR A 346 20.98 -19.32 -50.59
CA THR A 346 21.79 -18.45 -51.45
C THR A 346 21.00 -17.18 -51.83
N GLU A 347 21.67 -16.14 -52.32
CA GLU A 347 21.06 -14.90 -52.81
C GLU A 347 20.19 -15.07 -54.09
N ALA A 348 19.44 -14.01 -54.38
CA ALA A 348 18.91 -13.60 -55.70
C ALA A 348 17.77 -14.43 -56.33
N SER A 349 16.57 -13.86 -56.27
CA SER A 349 15.86 -13.43 -57.49
C SER A 349 14.95 -12.23 -57.21
N LYS A 350 15.14 -11.13 -57.95
CA LYS A 350 14.28 -9.93 -57.89
C LYS A 350 13.21 -10.01 -58.98
N THR A 351 11.93 -10.00 -58.61
CA THR A 351 10.82 -9.88 -59.58
C THR A 351 9.72 -8.91 -59.09
N LEU A 352 10.09 -7.63 -59.07
CA LEU A 352 9.29 -6.47 -59.52
C LEU A 352 8.11 -6.83 -60.46
N VAL A 353 6.88 -6.27 -60.44
CA VAL A 353 6.10 -5.27 -59.65
C VAL A 353 4.59 -5.49 -60.05
N PRO A 354 3.58 -4.57 -59.90
CA PRO A 354 3.34 -3.42 -58.99
C PRO A 354 1.97 -3.46 -58.26
N GLY A 355 1.70 -2.52 -57.34
CA GLY A 355 0.40 -2.46 -56.64
C GLY A 355 -0.01 -1.20 -55.85
N LEU A 356 0.60 -0.02 -56.07
CA LEU A 356 0.27 1.29 -55.44
C LEU A 356 0.49 1.33 -53.88
N GLN A 357 1.30 2.21 -53.27
CA GLN A 357 1.53 3.66 -53.43
C GLN A 357 0.28 4.49 -53.03
N ASP A 358 0.34 5.58 -52.25
CA ASP A 358 1.41 6.41 -51.65
C ASP A 358 0.93 6.86 -50.22
N VAL A 359 1.57 7.63 -49.33
CA VAL A 359 2.70 8.59 -49.33
C VAL A 359 3.36 8.56 -47.93
N SER A 360 4.64 8.91 -47.76
CA SER A 360 5.18 9.85 -46.72
C SER A 360 6.64 9.58 -46.30
N ASP A 361 7.59 9.83 -47.21
CA ASP A 361 8.97 10.16 -46.80
C ASP A 361 9.04 11.56 -46.17
N HIS A 362 9.86 11.73 -45.12
CA HIS A 362 10.98 12.68 -45.09
C HIS A 362 11.69 12.73 -43.71
N LEU A 363 12.92 13.27 -43.73
CA LEU A 363 13.95 13.26 -42.67
C LEU A 363 14.65 11.90 -42.54
N SER A 364 15.71 11.64 -43.30
CA SER A 364 17.07 12.22 -43.16
C SER A 364 17.72 11.81 -41.83
N ASP A 365 18.60 10.81 -41.83
CA ASP A 365 19.99 10.88 -42.31
C ASP A 365 20.94 11.51 -41.27
N SER A 366 21.56 10.63 -40.50
CA SER A 366 22.79 10.87 -39.74
C SER A 366 23.40 9.51 -39.39
N GLY A 367 24.22 8.96 -40.30
CA GLY A 367 25.00 7.76 -40.00
C GLY A 367 26.26 8.13 -39.22
N GLU A 368 26.54 7.44 -38.12
CA GLU A 368 27.85 7.50 -37.47
C GLU A 368 28.24 6.10 -36.96
N SER A 369 29.33 5.58 -37.51
CA SER A 369 29.95 4.31 -37.12
C SER A 369 31.19 4.59 -36.29
N VAL A 370 31.25 4.05 -35.08
CA VAL A 370 32.46 4.08 -34.23
C VAL A 370 32.71 2.67 -33.69
N ASP A 371 33.99 2.30 -33.63
CA ASP A 371 34.44 0.91 -33.56
C ASP A 371 34.39 0.24 -32.18
N ASN A 372 34.47 -1.09 -32.24
CA ASN A 372 34.50 -1.99 -31.10
C ASN A 372 35.95 -2.26 -30.65
N GLU A 373 36.41 -1.57 -29.59
CA GLU A 373 37.58 -2.00 -28.80
C GLU A 373 37.14 -2.52 -27.42
N GLY A 374 37.59 -3.73 -27.07
CA GLY A 374 37.13 -4.44 -25.88
C GLY A 374 37.99 -4.16 -24.63
N VAL A 375 37.33 -4.09 -23.47
CA VAL A 375 38.00 -4.08 -22.15
C VAL A 375 37.95 -5.48 -21.54
N SER A 376 39.12 -6.00 -21.19
CA SER A 376 39.28 -7.35 -20.63
C SER A 376 38.72 -7.47 -19.21
N CYS A 377 38.07 -8.59 -18.90
CA CYS A 377 37.60 -8.89 -17.55
C CYS A 377 38.76 -8.99 -16.54
N ARG A 378 38.64 -8.28 -15.41
CA ARG A 378 39.25 -8.66 -14.14
C ARG A 378 38.47 -8.10 -12.95
N ASP A 379 38.66 -8.75 -11.80
CA ASP A 379 38.40 -8.25 -10.46
C ASP A 379 36.95 -7.88 -10.09
N LEU A 380 36.13 -8.92 -9.89
CA LEU A 380 35.16 -8.95 -8.78
C LEU A 380 35.37 -10.23 -7.97
N ALA A 381 35.95 -10.08 -6.78
CA ALA A 381 36.14 -11.18 -5.83
C ALA A 381 34.84 -11.45 -5.03
N PHE A 382 34.72 -12.66 -4.48
CA PHE A 382 33.65 -13.01 -3.56
C PHE A 382 34.06 -12.71 -2.11
N ASP A 383 33.44 -11.70 -1.49
CA ASP A 383 33.40 -11.61 -0.03
C ASP A 383 32.22 -12.44 0.48
N ILE A 384 32.52 -13.40 1.36
CA ILE A 384 31.55 -14.26 2.04
C ILE A 384 31.73 -14.04 3.55
N GLU A 385 30.98 -13.11 4.12
CA GLU A 385 30.93 -12.94 5.57
C GLU A 385 30.14 -14.10 6.21
N LEU A 386 30.86 -15.05 6.77
CA LEU A 386 30.31 -16.11 7.62
C LEU A 386 30.01 -15.57 9.02
N GLY A 387 28.93 -14.79 9.13
CA GLY A 387 28.35 -14.34 10.40
C GLY A 387 27.71 -15.49 11.18
N GLY A 388 28.53 -16.29 11.85
CA GLY A 388 28.09 -17.23 12.88
C GLY A 388 28.60 -16.79 14.24
N ASP A 389 27.69 -16.68 15.23
CA ASP A 389 28.10 -16.63 16.63
C ASP A 389 27.02 -17.25 17.53
N THR A 390 27.43 -17.70 18.72
CA THR A 390 26.61 -18.51 19.64
C THR A 390 26.34 -17.82 20.96
N VAL A 391 25.07 -17.75 21.35
CA VAL A 391 24.58 -17.88 22.74
C VAL A 391 23.26 -18.66 22.72
#